data_AF-A0A536Z7Q5-F1
#
_entry.id   AF-A0A536Z7Q5-F1
#
_cell.length_a   1.000
_cell.length_b   1.000
_cell.length_c   1.000
_cell.angle_alpha   90.00
_cell.angle_beta   90.00
_cell.angle_gamma   90.00
#
_symmetry.space_group_name_H-M   'P 1'
#
loop_
_entity.id
_entity.type
_entity.pdbx_description
1 polymer ?
#
loop_
_entity_poly.entity_id
_entity_poly.type
_entity_poly.pdbx_seq_one_letter_code
_entity_poly.pdbx_strand_id
1 'polypeptide(L)'
;MLRSLIRQGASEGSFDRALAADTPGAIEFFAKLKRALVSGYFVEEDPKTGRVEAVAVPGYVFWPDGRNTGTPPVGFGLFRALEGGYELWLAGLEIERRGGGHGKALLEALLDTPPGKKTWVVRIPRGSRYAAAVQHLLKPFEFAPAGDTAQLRWFLRRGAPAAVAVRVNSALGAHPPAN
;
A
#
# COMPACT_ATOMS: atom_id res chain seq x y z
N MET A 1 -2.53 2.48 16.99
CA MET A 1 -3.37 2.36 15.79
C MET A 1 -2.62 1.77 14.59
N LEU A 2 -1.74 2.51 13.90
CA LEU A 2 -1.11 2.07 12.64
C LEU A 2 -0.45 0.68 12.71
N ARG A 3 0.43 0.44 13.70
CA ARG A 3 1.08 -0.86 13.91
C ARG A 3 0.06 -1.98 14.09
N SER A 4 -0.99 -1.74 14.87
CA SER A 4 -2.06 -2.71 15.13
C SER A 4 -2.84 -3.05 13.85
N LEU A 5 -3.16 -2.05 13.03
CA LEU A 5 -3.85 -2.27 11.74
C LEU A 5 -2.98 -3.02 10.73
N ILE A 6 -1.68 -2.73 10.68
CA ILE A 6 -0.74 -3.47 9.81
C ILE A 6 -0.62 -4.92 10.29
N ARG A 7 -0.47 -5.15 11.61
CA ARG A 7 -0.43 -6.51 12.18
C ARG A 7 -1.71 -7.29 11.86
N GLN A 8 -2.87 -6.66 12.06
CA GLN A 8 -4.15 -7.28 11.76
C GLN A 8 -4.29 -7.59 10.26
N GLY A 9 -3.96 -6.62 9.39
CA GLY A 9 -3.98 -6.83 7.95
C GLY A 9 -3.04 -7.96 7.51
N ALA A 10 -1.86 -8.09 8.13
CA ALA A 10 -0.94 -9.19 7.86
C ALA A 10 -1.51 -10.55 8.28
N SER A 11 -2.12 -10.65 9.47
CA SER A 11 -2.78 -11.87 9.95
C SER A 11 -3.94 -12.29 9.04
N GLU A 12 -4.63 -11.33 8.42
CA GLU A 12 -5.79 -11.57 7.56
C GLU A 12 -5.44 -11.74 6.07
N GLY A 13 -4.15 -11.65 5.71
CA GLY A 13 -3.67 -11.82 4.34
C GLY A 13 -3.80 -10.57 3.45
N SER A 14 -3.96 -9.38 4.03
CA SER A 14 -3.94 -8.09 3.33
C SER A 14 -2.53 -7.53 3.15
N PHE A 15 -1.58 -7.96 3.99
CA PHE A 15 -0.15 -7.58 3.92
C PHE A 15 0.75 -8.81 4.02
N ASP A 16 2.06 -8.60 3.97
CA ASP A 16 3.04 -9.64 4.25
C ASP A 16 2.77 -10.28 5.63
N ARG A 17 2.56 -11.60 5.63
CA ARG A 17 2.23 -12.38 6.81
C ARG A 17 3.31 -12.30 7.89
N ALA A 18 4.57 -12.08 7.52
CA ALA A 18 5.67 -11.94 8.48
C ALA A 18 5.46 -10.75 9.44
N LEU A 19 4.73 -9.72 9.00
CA LEU A 19 4.41 -8.54 9.81
C LEU A 19 3.40 -8.83 10.92
N ALA A 20 2.70 -9.97 10.89
CA ALA A 20 1.75 -10.37 11.94
C ALA A 20 2.44 -10.72 13.26
N ALA A 21 3.69 -11.21 13.22
CA ALA A 21 4.45 -11.68 14.38
C ALA A 21 5.59 -10.72 14.78
N ASP A 22 6.25 -10.96 15.91
CA ASP A 22 7.45 -10.22 16.36
C ASP A 22 8.73 -10.90 15.84
N THR A 23 8.81 -11.10 14.52
CA THR A 23 10.05 -11.57 13.88
C THR A 23 11.08 -10.43 13.85
N PRO A 24 12.40 -10.74 13.76
CA PRO A 24 13.42 -9.71 13.60
C PRO A 24 13.13 -8.74 12.45
N GLY A 25 12.71 -9.27 11.29
CA GLY A 25 12.34 -8.46 10.13
C GLY A 25 11.12 -7.57 10.37
N ALA A 26 10.09 -8.05 11.09
CA ALA A 26 8.93 -7.23 11.43
C ALA A 26 9.29 -6.10 12.42
N ILE A 27 10.14 -6.39 13.41
CA ILE A 27 10.62 -5.39 14.38
C ILE A 27 11.39 -4.29 13.65
N GLU A 28 12.31 -4.67 12.77
CA GLU A 28 13.09 -3.73 11.96
C GLU A 28 12.20 -2.90 11.04
N PHE A 29 11.24 -3.54 10.36
CA PHE A 29 10.26 -2.88 9.52
C PHE A 29 9.48 -1.81 10.30
N PHE A 30 8.92 -2.14 11.46
CA PHE A 30 8.16 -1.18 12.27
C PHE A 30 9.05 -0.07 12.83
N ALA A 31 10.32 -0.35 13.14
CA ALA A 31 11.29 0.68 13.55
C ALA A 31 11.58 1.66 12.40
N LYS A 32 11.84 1.15 11.19
CA LYS A 32 12.02 1.96 9.97
C LYS A 32 10.76 2.77 9.65
N LEU A 33 9.59 2.15 9.75
CA LEU A 33 8.31 2.82 9.52
C LEU A 33 8.07 3.95 10.52
N LYS A 34 8.33 3.72 11.82
CA LYS A 34 8.20 4.76 12.84
C LYS A 34 9.09 5.97 12.53
N ARG A 35 10.33 5.73 12.06
CA ARG A 35 11.23 6.80 11.63
C ARG A 35 10.69 7.53 10.40
N ALA A 36 10.20 6.80 9.41
CA ALA A 36 9.63 7.37 8.19
C ALA A 36 8.41 8.25 8.43
N LEU A 37 7.58 7.92 9.42
CA LEU A 37 6.43 8.76 9.79
C LEU A 37 6.84 10.11 10.41
N VAL A 38 8.06 10.20 10.95
CA VAL A 38 8.61 11.44 11.51
C VAL A 38 9.40 12.21 10.45
N SER A 39 10.25 11.51 9.67
CA SER A 39 11.13 12.14 8.68
C SER A 39 10.48 12.37 7.32
N GLY A 40 9.41 11.65 7.00
CA GLY A 40 8.84 11.54 5.66
C GLY A 40 9.58 10.57 4.72
N TYR A 41 10.64 9.89 5.20
CA TYR A 41 11.49 9.02 4.38
C TYR A 41 11.71 7.66 5.01
N PHE A 42 11.48 6.61 4.21
CA PHE A 42 11.75 5.22 4.55
C PHE A 42 13.08 4.79 3.91
N VAL A 43 14.00 4.31 4.75
CA VAL A 43 15.35 3.93 4.31
C VAL A 43 15.37 2.45 3.98
N GLU A 44 15.71 2.13 2.74
CA GLU A 44 15.86 0.77 2.24
C GLU A 44 17.28 0.53 1.78
N GLU A 45 17.74 -0.70 1.92
CA GLU A 45 18.97 -1.16 1.32
C GLU A 45 18.59 -2.01 0.11
N ASP A 46 19.12 -1.66 -1.06
CA ASP A 46 18.97 -2.46 -2.26
C ASP A 46 19.70 -3.80 -2.04
N PRO A 47 18.98 -4.94 -1.99
CA PRO A 47 19.58 -6.24 -1.70
C PRO A 47 20.54 -6.71 -2.81
N LYS A 48 20.50 -6.14 -4.01
CA LYS A 48 21.40 -6.49 -5.12
C LYS A 48 22.69 -5.68 -5.11
N THR A 49 22.63 -4.43 -4.66
CA THR A 49 23.76 -3.48 -4.78
C THR A 49 24.33 -3.03 -3.43
N GLY A 50 23.65 -3.35 -2.32
CA GLY A 50 23.97 -2.86 -0.97
C GLY A 50 23.78 -1.35 -0.80
N ARG A 51 23.17 -0.67 -1.79
CA ARG A 51 22.99 0.78 -1.73
C ARG A 51 21.84 1.14 -0.80
N VAL A 52 22.11 2.07 0.10
CA VAL A 52 21.08 2.65 0.98
C VAL A 52 20.38 3.79 0.23
N GLU A 53 19.08 3.63 0.01
CA GLU A 53 18.22 4.63 -0.63
C GLU A 53 17.17 5.15 0.36
N ALA A 54 16.96 6.46 0.34
CA ALA A 54 15.87 7.11 1.08
C ALA A 54 14.67 7.29 0.15
N VAL A 55 13.57 6.61 0.45
CA VAL A 55 12.34 6.65 -0.33
C VAL A 55 11.31 7.50 0.41
N ALA A 56 10.75 8.52 -0.24
CA ALA A 56 9.70 9.32 0.38
C ALA A 56 8.46 8.46 0.65
N VAL A 57 7.93 8.53 1.88
CA VAL A 57 6.72 7.83 2.31
C VAL A 57 5.70 8.80 2.91
N PRO A 58 4.97 9.57 2.07
CA PRO A 58 3.88 10.40 2.53
C PRO A 58 2.77 9.56 3.17
N GLY A 59 2.25 10.01 4.31
CA GLY A 59 1.15 9.36 5.02
C GLY A 59 -0.12 10.18 5.02
N TYR A 60 -1.25 9.50 5.04
CA TYR A 60 -2.58 10.06 5.23
C TYR A 60 -3.33 9.25 6.29
N VAL A 61 -4.12 9.94 7.10
CA VAL A 61 -4.95 9.36 8.15
C VAL A 61 -6.41 9.73 7.85
N PHE A 62 -7.31 8.75 7.97
CA PHE A 62 -8.68 8.85 7.50
C PHE A 62 -9.68 8.95 8.66
N TRP A 63 -10.56 9.95 8.55
CA TRP A 63 -11.72 10.17 9.41
C TRP A 63 -12.98 10.09 8.55
N PRO A 64 -13.94 9.19 8.84
CA PRO A 64 -15.14 9.04 8.03
C PRO A 64 -16.05 10.27 8.14
N ASP A 65 -16.11 10.87 9.33
CA ASP A 65 -16.94 12.05 9.62
C ASP A 65 -16.16 13.36 9.48
N GLY A 66 -14.92 13.31 8.99
CA GLY A 66 -14.02 14.45 8.89
C GLY A 66 -13.23 14.75 10.17
N ARG A 67 -12.09 15.41 9.99
CA ARG A 67 -11.03 15.60 11.01
C ARG A 67 -11.46 16.40 12.25
N ASN A 68 -12.53 17.20 12.15
CA ASN A 68 -12.92 18.16 13.19
C ASN A 68 -14.01 17.64 14.13
N THR A 69 -14.42 16.37 13.99
CA THR A 69 -15.54 15.80 14.76
C THR A 69 -15.16 15.24 16.12
N GLY A 70 -13.88 15.34 16.51
CA GLY A 70 -13.38 14.78 17.77
C GLY A 70 -13.31 13.25 17.80
N THR A 71 -13.70 12.58 16.71
CA THR A 71 -13.62 11.13 16.57
C THR A 71 -12.20 10.67 16.26
N PRO A 72 -11.76 9.50 16.76
CA PRO A 72 -10.47 8.96 16.39
C PRO A 72 -10.47 8.57 14.90
N PRO A 73 -9.32 8.69 14.22
CA PRO A 73 -9.21 8.18 12.86
C PRO A 73 -9.39 6.67 12.83
N VAL A 74 -9.98 6.16 11.76
CA VAL A 74 -10.34 4.73 11.62
C VAL A 74 -9.58 4.04 10.49
N GLY A 75 -8.73 4.78 9.78
CA GLY A 75 -7.95 4.26 8.68
C GLY A 75 -6.73 5.09 8.35
N PHE A 76 -5.94 4.56 7.43
CA PHE A 76 -4.72 5.21 6.97
C PHE A 76 -4.38 4.78 5.54
N GLY A 77 -3.49 5.55 4.91
CA GLY A 77 -2.76 5.13 3.73
C GLY A 77 -1.35 5.70 3.74
N LEU A 78 -0.40 4.92 3.23
CA LEU A 78 0.99 5.28 3.04
C LEU A 78 1.32 5.12 1.56
N PHE A 79 1.87 6.16 0.99
CA PHE A 79 2.35 6.17 -0.38
C PHE A 79 3.84 5.90 -0.36
N ARG A 80 4.36 5.11 -1.29
CA ARG A 80 5.81 4.95 -1.46
C ARG A 80 6.20 5.53 -2.81
N ALA A 81 7.19 6.42 -2.79
CA ALA A 81 7.66 7.06 -4.00
C ALA A 81 8.27 6.03 -4.98
N LEU A 82 8.01 6.26 -6.26
CA LEU A 82 8.60 5.55 -7.38
C LEU A 82 8.97 6.55 -8.46
N GLU A 83 9.87 6.18 -9.36
CA GLU A 83 10.20 7.01 -10.50
C GLU A 83 8.93 7.26 -11.34
N GLY A 84 8.51 8.52 -11.44
CA GLY A 84 7.29 8.92 -12.14
C GLY A 84 6.00 8.98 -11.29
N GLY A 85 6.04 8.77 -9.97
CA GLY A 85 4.87 8.94 -9.09
C GLY A 85 4.94 8.16 -7.78
N TYR A 86 3.83 7.53 -7.41
CA TYR A 86 3.69 6.78 -6.16
C TYR A 86 3.01 5.42 -6.38
N GLU A 87 3.31 4.49 -5.49
CA GLU A 87 2.44 3.35 -5.21
C GLU A 87 1.66 3.62 -3.92
N LEU A 88 0.41 3.13 -3.87
CA LEU A 88 -0.29 2.99 -2.59
C LEU A 88 0.27 1.75 -1.91
N TRP A 89 1.19 1.97 -0.99
CA TRP A 89 2.00 0.91 -0.39
C TRP A 89 1.26 0.16 0.71
N LEU A 90 0.68 0.90 1.65
CA LEU A 90 -0.08 0.33 2.76
C LEU A 90 -1.34 1.14 2.97
N ALA A 91 -2.50 0.48 2.97
CA ALA A 91 -3.77 1.12 3.30
C ALA A 91 -4.61 0.17 4.14
N GLY A 92 -5.24 0.70 5.18
CA GLY A 92 -6.01 -0.12 6.11
C GLY A 92 -7.14 0.66 6.74
N LEU A 93 -8.24 -0.05 6.99
CA LEU A 93 -9.36 0.38 7.82
C LEU A 93 -9.50 -0.57 9.01
N GLU A 94 -9.91 0.01 10.14
CA GLU A 94 -10.41 -0.75 11.28
C GLU A 94 -11.49 -1.73 10.84
N ILE A 95 -11.41 -2.97 11.34
CA ILE A 95 -12.27 -4.06 10.89
C ILE A 95 -13.74 -3.78 11.15
N GLU A 96 -14.05 -3.17 12.29
CA GLU A 96 -15.41 -2.80 12.70
C GLU A 96 -16.01 -1.72 11.80
N ARG A 97 -15.18 -1.06 11.00
CA ARG A 97 -15.57 -0.03 10.03
C ARG A 97 -15.49 -0.52 8.59
N ARG A 98 -15.22 -1.81 8.35
CA ARG A 98 -15.29 -2.40 7.01
C ARG A 98 -16.75 -2.67 6.64
N GLY A 99 -17.14 -2.34 5.42
CA GLY A 99 -18.54 -2.30 4.98
C GLY A 99 -19.10 -0.88 4.98
N GLY A 100 -20.37 -0.72 4.60
CA GLY A 100 -21.04 0.59 4.63
C GLY A 100 -20.46 1.70 3.73
N GLY A 101 -19.59 1.35 2.77
CA GLY A 101 -18.97 2.31 1.85
C GLY A 101 -17.67 2.94 2.35
N HIS A 102 -17.22 2.67 3.59
CA HIS A 102 -15.99 3.28 4.14
C HIS A 102 -14.72 2.90 3.38
N GLY A 103 -14.65 1.68 2.81
CA GLY A 103 -13.54 1.27 1.94
C GLY A 103 -13.41 2.16 0.70
N LYS A 104 -14.54 2.51 0.09
CA LYS A 104 -14.59 3.43 -1.05
C LYS A 104 -14.21 4.84 -0.61
N ALA A 105 -14.81 5.33 0.48
CA ALA A 105 -14.52 6.65 1.03
C ALA A 105 -13.04 6.83 1.41
N LEU A 106 -12.40 5.80 1.97
CA LEU A 106 -10.97 5.81 2.24
C LEU A 106 -10.18 5.97 0.94
N LEU A 107 -10.47 5.19 -0.10
CA LEU A 107 -9.74 5.29 -1.37
C LEU A 107 -9.99 6.63 -2.06
N GLU A 108 -11.21 7.17 -2.01
CA GLU A 108 -11.52 8.52 -2.50
C GLU A 108 -10.65 9.56 -1.78
N ALA A 109 -10.62 9.52 -0.44
CA ALA A 109 -9.82 10.44 0.36
C ALA A 109 -8.31 10.30 0.10
N LEU A 110 -7.81 9.06 -0.01
CA LEU A 110 -6.41 8.79 -0.31
C LEU A 110 -6.01 9.31 -1.68
N LEU A 111 -6.79 9.02 -2.72
CA LEU A 111 -6.48 9.38 -4.10
C LEU A 111 -6.70 10.87 -4.40
N ASP A 112 -7.43 11.59 -3.55
CA ASP A 112 -7.54 13.06 -3.66
C ASP A 112 -6.32 13.80 -3.08
N THR A 113 -5.52 13.16 -2.22
CA THR A 113 -4.27 13.76 -1.72
C THR A 113 -3.27 14.04 -2.86
N PRO A 114 -2.33 14.99 -2.70
CA PRO A 114 -1.27 15.23 -3.69
C PRO A 114 -0.47 13.98 -4.13
N PRO A 115 -0.01 13.08 -3.22
CA PRO A 115 0.59 11.81 -3.63
C PRO A 115 -0.42 10.83 -4.24
N GLY A 116 -1.66 10.81 -3.74
CA GLY A 116 -2.77 10.02 -4.27
C GLY A 116 -3.08 10.30 -5.74
N LYS A 117 -3.11 11.58 -6.12
CA LYS A 117 -3.32 12.01 -7.52
C LYS A 117 -2.22 11.51 -8.47
N LYS A 118 -1.02 11.23 -7.94
CA LYS A 118 0.14 10.67 -8.66
C LYS A 118 0.37 9.20 -8.33
N THR A 119 -0.63 8.50 -7.81
CA THR A 119 -0.55 7.08 -7.52
C THR A 119 -0.94 6.26 -8.75
N TRP A 120 -0.03 5.40 -9.17
CA TRP A 120 -0.16 4.60 -10.39
C TRP A 120 -0.21 3.10 -10.12
N VAL A 121 0.33 2.65 -8.99
CA VAL A 121 0.46 1.23 -8.68
C VAL A 121 -0.20 0.91 -7.34
N VAL A 122 -0.92 -0.22 -7.30
CA VAL A 122 -1.37 -0.86 -6.06
C VAL A 122 -0.95 -2.31 -6.08
N ARG A 123 -0.47 -2.82 -4.95
CA ARG A 123 -0.06 -4.23 -4.80
C ARG A 123 -0.78 -4.84 -3.61
N ILE A 124 -1.20 -6.09 -3.77
CA ILE A 124 -1.74 -6.90 -2.67
C ILE A 124 -1.10 -8.27 -2.67
N PRO A 125 -1.08 -9.00 -1.54
CA PRO A 125 -0.69 -10.41 -1.54
C PRO A 125 -1.54 -11.21 -2.54
N ARG A 126 -0.90 -12.04 -3.36
CA ARG A 126 -1.58 -12.87 -4.39
C ARG A 126 -2.64 -13.79 -3.76
N GLY A 127 -2.33 -14.35 -2.59
CA GLY A 127 -3.24 -15.19 -1.80
C GLY A 127 -4.21 -14.41 -0.91
N SER A 128 -4.37 -13.10 -1.10
CA SER A 128 -5.26 -12.30 -0.25
C SER A 128 -6.71 -12.72 -0.44
N ARG A 129 -7.38 -13.10 0.66
CA ARG A 129 -8.83 -13.38 0.65
C ARG A 129 -9.69 -12.16 0.25
N TYR A 130 -9.11 -10.96 0.27
CA TYR A 130 -9.78 -9.71 -0.10
C TYR A 130 -9.51 -9.27 -1.54
N ALA A 131 -8.82 -10.07 -2.35
CA ALA A 131 -8.41 -9.67 -3.70
C ALA A 131 -9.57 -9.21 -4.59
N ALA A 132 -10.69 -9.93 -4.57
CA ALA A 132 -11.88 -9.57 -5.35
C ALA A 132 -12.50 -8.24 -4.86
N ALA A 133 -12.58 -8.05 -3.55
CA ALA A 133 -13.11 -6.81 -2.95
C ALA A 133 -12.22 -5.61 -3.27
N VAL A 134 -10.90 -5.76 -3.16
CA VAL A 134 -9.94 -4.70 -3.50
C VAL A 134 -10.03 -4.37 -4.99
N GLN A 135 -10.07 -5.37 -5.87
CA GLN A 135 -10.23 -5.15 -7.31
C GLN A 135 -11.53 -4.39 -7.63
N HIS A 136 -12.64 -4.73 -6.97
CA HIS A 136 -13.91 -4.00 -7.13
C HIS A 136 -13.80 -2.54 -6.67
N LEU A 137 -13.16 -2.30 -5.51
CA LEU A 137 -12.94 -0.97 -4.97
C LEU A 137 -12.01 -0.11 -5.81
N LEU A 138 -11.03 -0.71 -6.49
CA LEU A 138 -10.04 -0.04 -7.32
C LEU A 138 -10.56 0.35 -8.71
N LYS A 139 -11.55 -0.39 -9.24
CA LYS A 139 -12.10 -0.20 -10.59
C LYS A 139 -12.61 1.23 -10.88
N PRO A 140 -13.36 1.91 -9.99
CA PRO A 140 -13.81 3.28 -10.22
C PRO A 140 -12.69 4.30 -10.37
N PHE A 141 -11.49 3.98 -9.87
CA PHE A 141 -10.30 4.83 -9.95
C PHE A 141 -9.39 4.45 -11.13
N GLU A 142 -9.91 3.66 -12.07
CA GLU A 142 -9.23 3.24 -13.30
C GLU A 142 -8.01 2.34 -13.09
N PHE A 143 -7.92 1.68 -11.94
CA PHE A 143 -6.94 0.62 -11.73
C PHE A 143 -7.46 -0.69 -12.32
N ALA A 144 -6.62 -1.33 -13.12
CA ALA A 144 -6.87 -2.65 -13.68
C ALA A 144 -5.76 -3.64 -13.25
N PRO A 145 -6.06 -4.95 -13.16
CA PRO A 145 -5.03 -5.96 -12.97
C PRO A 145 -3.97 -5.87 -14.07
N ALA A 146 -2.71 -5.77 -13.69
CA ALA A 146 -1.56 -5.75 -14.61
C ALA A 146 -0.88 -7.12 -14.71
N GLY A 147 -0.94 -7.91 -13.64
CA GLY A 147 -0.36 -9.26 -13.58
C GLY A 147 -0.09 -9.69 -12.14
N ASP A 148 0.40 -10.93 -12.00
CA ASP A 148 0.77 -11.52 -10.71
C ASP A 148 2.26 -11.88 -10.73
N THR A 149 2.94 -11.74 -9.59
CA THR A 149 4.20 -12.41 -9.29
C THR A 149 3.94 -13.64 -8.42
N ALA A 150 4.97 -14.37 -8.01
CA ALA A 150 4.83 -15.45 -7.04
C ALA A 150 4.05 -15.04 -5.76
N GLN A 151 4.25 -13.81 -5.27
CA GLN A 151 3.72 -13.36 -3.99
C GLN A 151 2.69 -12.24 -4.09
N LEU A 152 2.68 -11.45 -5.16
CA LEU A 152 1.89 -10.22 -5.24
C LEU A 152 1.02 -10.18 -6.49
N ARG A 153 -0.18 -9.63 -6.34
CA ARG A 153 -1.00 -9.17 -7.46
C ARG A 153 -0.78 -7.67 -7.66
N TRP A 154 -0.56 -7.26 -8.90
CA TRP A 154 -0.29 -5.89 -9.29
C TRP A 154 -1.48 -5.28 -10.02
N PHE A 155 -1.81 -4.05 -9.63
CA PHE A 155 -2.79 -3.22 -10.32
C PHE A 155 -2.08 -1.96 -10.84
N LEU A 156 -2.40 -1.59 -12.08
CA LEU A 156 -1.89 -0.39 -12.73
C LEU A 156 -3.06 0.53 -13.08
N ARG A 157 -2.92 1.81 -12.75
CA ARG A 157 -3.89 2.84 -13.12
C ARG A 157 -3.76 3.19 -14.60
N ARG A 158 -4.90 3.38 -15.27
CA ARG A 158 -4.95 3.90 -16.64
C ARG A 158 -4.20 5.22 -16.75
N GLY A 159 -3.42 5.38 -17.82
CA GLY A 159 -2.64 6.59 -18.07
C GLY A 159 -1.33 6.68 -17.26
N ALA A 160 -0.91 5.59 -16.60
CA ALA A 160 0.39 5.56 -15.92
C ALA A 160 1.53 5.95 -16.88
N PRO A 161 2.50 6.76 -16.42
CA PRO A 161 3.67 7.13 -17.22
C PRO A 161 4.44 5.90 -17.73
N ALA A 162 5.06 6.02 -18.91
CA ALA A 162 5.79 4.92 -19.54
C ALA A 162 6.85 4.30 -18.63
N ALA A 163 7.59 5.11 -17.87
CA ALA A 163 8.57 4.62 -16.89
C ALA A 163 7.95 3.70 -15.83
N VAL A 164 6.74 4.03 -15.35
CA VAL A 164 6.00 3.20 -14.39
C VAL A 164 5.54 1.90 -15.04
N ALA A 165 4.99 1.97 -16.25
CA ALA A 165 4.55 0.78 -16.97
C ALA A 165 5.71 -0.19 -17.25
N VAL A 166 6.86 0.32 -17.70
CA VAL A 166 8.08 -0.47 -17.92
C VAL A 166 8.55 -1.11 -16.60
N ARG A 167 8.54 -0.37 -15.49
CA ARG A 167 8.90 -0.91 -14.17
C ARG A 167 7.99 -2.07 -13.76
N VAL A 168 6.68 -1.92 -13.94
CA VAL A 168 5.71 -2.98 -13.62
C VAL A 168 5.97 -4.21 -14.48
N ASN A 169 6.11 -4.05 -15.79
CA ASN A 169 6.37 -5.16 -16.71
C ASN A 169 7.68 -5.88 -16.38
N SER A 170 8.75 -5.14 -16.08
CA SER A 170 10.04 -5.71 -15.66
C SER A 170 9.92 -6.49 -14.34
N ALA A 171 9.16 -5.98 -13.37
CA ALA A 171 8.94 -6.67 -12.09
C ALA A 171 8.16 -7.98 -12.27
N LEU A 172 7.12 -7.98 -13.11
CA LEU A 172 6.32 -9.15 -13.46
C LEU A 172 7.14 -10.20 -14.21
N GLY A 173 7.98 -9.78 -15.17
CA GLY A 173 8.85 -10.68 -15.93
C GLY A 173 9.99 -11.29 -15.11
N ALA A 174 10.53 -10.56 -14.13
CA ALA A 174 11.61 -11.05 -13.28
C ALA A 174 11.16 -12.04 -12.20
N HIS A 175 9.87 -12.03 -11.82
CA HIS A 175 9.32 -12.89 -10.76
C HIS A 175 8.01 -13.52 -11.21
N PRO A 176 8.02 -14.35 -12.27
CA PRO A 176 6.80 -14.96 -12.79
C PRO A 176 6.11 -15.80 -11.70
N PRO A 177 4.78 -15.92 -11.75
CA PRO A 177 4.07 -16.80 -10.83
C PRO A 177 4.58 -18.23 -11.03
N ALA A 178 4.82 -18.96 -9.93
CA ALA A 178 5.03 -20.41 -10.02
C ALA A 178 3.73 -21.03 -10.56
N ASN A 179 3.87 -21.87 -11.60
CA ASN A 179 2.79 -22.64 -12.22
C ASN A 179 2.15 -23.61 -11.23
#